data_AF-A0A7X5N4Y2-F1
#
_entry.id   AF-A0A7X5N4Y2-F1
#
_cell.length_a   1.000
_cell.length_b   1.000
_cell.length_c   1.000
_cell.angle_alpha   90.00
_cell.angle_beta   90.00
_cell.angle_gamma   90.00
#
_symmetry.space_group_name_H-M   'P 1'
#
loop_
_entity.id
_entity.type
_entity.pdbx_description
1 polymer ?
#
loop_
_entity_poly.entity_id
_entity_poly.type
_entity_poly.pdbx_seq_one_letter_code
_entity_poly.pdbx_strand_id
1 'polypeptide(L)' 'GARAIASVLLDGAQPTEHNAFKLPLVERTLTAILADTRA' A
#
# COMPACT_ATOMS: atom_id res chain seq x y z
N GLY A 1 4.39 -3.29 -10.15
CA GLY A 1 3.50 -2.13 -9.92
C GLY A 1 3.17 -2.01 -8.44
N ALA A 2 2.59 -0.90 -8.01
CA ALA A 2 2.33 -0.60 -6.59
C ALA A 2 1.66 -1.76 -5.82
N ARG A 3 0.66 -2.41 -6.41
CA ARG A 3 -0.04 -3.58 -5.85
C ARG A 3 0.89 -4.74 -5.47
N ALA A 4 1.83 -5.08 -6.36
CA ALA A 4 2.77 -6.19 -6.12
C ALA A 4 3.72 -5.87 -4.96
N ILE A 5 4.17 -4.61 -4.86
CA ILE A 5 5.03 -4.14 -3.77
C ILE A 5 4.25 -4.13 -2.45
N ALA A 6 3.03 -3.57 -2.45
CA ALA A 6 2.16 -3.56 -1.28
C ALA A 6 1.88 -4.98 -0.76
N SER A 7 1.65 -5.94 -1.65
CA SER A 7 1.41 -7.35 -1.29
C SER A 7 2.60 -7.99 -0.57
N VAL A 8 3.85 -7.63 -0.94
CA VAL A 8 5.05 -8.17 -0.28
C VAL A 8 5.28 -7.48 1.06
N LEU A 9 5.10 -6.15 1.13
CA LEU A 9 5.33 -5.38 2.35
C LEU A 9 4.29 -5.66 3.44
N LEU A 10 3.07 -6.00 3.05
CA LEU A 10 1.94 -6.24 3.96
C LEU A 10 1.68 -7.73 4.19
N ASP A 11 2.58 -8.60 3.75
CA ASP A 11 2.43 -10.04 3.99
C ASP A 11 2.41 -10.33 5.50
N GLY A 12 1.45 -11.16 5.93
CA GLY A 12 1.21 -11.46 7.33
C GLY A 12 0.67 -10.31 8.21
N ALA A 13 0.28 -9.17 7.63
CA ALA A 13 -0.27 -8.06 8.41
C ALA A 13 -1.59 -8.46 9.12
N GLN A 14 -1.66 -8.24 10.44
CA GLN A 14 -2.86 -8.44 11.25
C GLN A 14 -3.39 -7.10 11.79
N PRO A 15 -4.06 -6.29 10.95
CA PRO A 15 -4.63 -5.03 11.40
C PRO A 15 -5.81 -5.23 12.35
N THR A 16 -6.05 -4.22 13.18
CA THR A 16 -7.27 -4.10 13.99
C THR A 16 -8.29 -3.24 13.23
N GLU A 17 -9.53 -3.19 13.71
CA GLU A 17 -10.58 -2.35 13.11
C GLU A 17 -10.16 -0.88 12.98
N HIS A 18 -9.45 -0.36 13.99
CA HIS A 18 -8.97 1.03 14.03
C HIS A 18 -7.91 1.35 12.97
N ASN A 19 -7.25 0.34 12.39
CA ASN A 19 -6.15 0.57 11.45
C ASN A 19 -6.23 -0.26 10.16
N ALA A 20 -7.31 -1.03 9.93
CA ALA A 20 -7.54 -1.78 8.71
C ALA A 20 -7.52 -0.90 7.45
N PHE A 21 -7.91 0.37 7.58
CA PHE A 21 -7.83 1.35 6.49
C PHE A 21 -6.40 1.60 5.97
N LYS A 22 -5.37 1.25 6.76
CA LYS A 22 -3.97 1.46 6.37
C LYS A 22 -3.54 0.51 5.25
N LEU A 23 -4.14 -0.67 5.12
CA LEU A 23 -3.82 -1.60 4.03
C LEU A 23 -4.08 -0.97 2.64
N PRO A 24 -5.30 -0.49 2.31
CA PRO A 24 -5.53 0.19 1.04
C PRO A 24 -4.83 1.55 0.96
N LEU A 25 -4.52 2.20 2.10
CA LEU A 25 -3.77 3.46 2.10
C LEU A 25 -2.34 3.26 1.58
N VAL A 26 -1.64 2.21 2.01
CA VAL A 26 -0.28 1.91 1.54
C VAL A 26 -0.27 1.70 0.02
N GLU A 27 -1.18 0.91 -0.53
CA GLU A 27 -1.22 0.66 -1.97
C GLU A 27 -1.51 1.93 -2.79
N ARG A 28 -2.48 2.77 -2.37
CA ARG A 28 -2.77 4.02 -3.09
C ARG A 28 -1.61 5.01 -3.01
N THR A 29 -0.91 5.08 -1.87
CA THR A 29 0.23 5.98 -1.69
C THR A 29 1.40 5.53 -2.55
N LEU A 30 1.70 4.23 -2.60
CA LEU A 30 2.71 3.69 -3.50
C LEU A 30 2.35 3.94 -4.97
N THR A 31 1.07 3.84 -5.33
CA THR A 31 0.60 4.18 -6.68
C THR A 31 0.87 5.65 -7.00
N ALA A 32 0.52 6.56 -6.10
CA ALA A 32 0.75 7.99 -6.28
C ALA A 32 2.24 8.32 -6.43
N ILE A 33 3.11 7.77 -5.57
CA ILE A 33 4.56 7.97 -5.64
C ILE A 33 5.13 7.44 -6.97
N LEU A 34 4.71 6.25 -7.40
CA LEU A 34 5.19 5.67 -8.66
C LEU A 34 4.66 6.41 -9.89
N ALA A 35 3.52 7.09 -9.80
CA ALA A 35 3.01 7.96 -10.86
C ALA A 35 3.77 9.30 -10.89
N ASP A 36 4.01 9.89 -9.71
CA ASP A 36 4.75 11.14 -9.54
C ASP A 36 6.20 11.04 -10.04
N THR A 37 6.90 9.95 -9.69
CA THR A 37 8.30 9.70 -10.09
C THR A 37 8.50 9.30 -11.55
N ARG A 38 7.43 9.09 -12.32
CA ARG A 38 7.49 8.80 -13.76
C ARG A 38 7.29 10.04 -14.64
N ALA A 39 6.86 11.16 -14.05
CA ALA A 39 6.75 12.46 -14.71
C ALA A 39 8.11 13.16 -14.77
#